data_AF-A0A6V7NHV6-F1
#
_entry.id   AF-A0A6V7NHV6-F1
#
_cell.length_a   1.000
_cell.length_b   1.000
_cell.length_c   1.000
_cell.angle_alpha   90.00
_cell.angle_beta   90.00
_cell.angle_gamma   90.00
#
_symmetry.space_group_name_H-M   'P 1'
#
loop_
_entity.id
_entity.type
_entity.pdbx_description
1 polymer ?
#
loop_
_entity_poly.entity_id
_entity_poly.type
_entity_poly.pdbx_seq_one_letter_code
_entity_poly.pdbx_strand_id
1 'polypeptide(L)'
;MKDLSNAVANSCIYLQENNIPFNVLICGSGGRIFLFPQCYAERQALGKVSQELLDTQVNPAAWEIGGHMVLKRRKDYEEASEDSAWRLLAEVSLSAERFQQVKGCIFDALGLAVSEEESEANESLDSTRMCDSSVKKKKQH
;
A
#
# COMPACT_ATOMS: atom_id res chain seq x y z
N MET A 1 8.79 9.34 19.69
CA MET A 1 8.13 10.07 18.58
C MET A 1 9.13 10.86 17.74
N LYS A 2 10.12 11.52 18.35
CA LYS A 2 11.18 12.24 17.62
C LYS A 2 11.96 11.33 16.65
N ASP A 3 12.32 10.12 17.08
CA ASP A 3 13.08 9.19 16.23
C ASP A 3 12.27 8.71 15.02
N LEU A 4 11.01 8.32 15.22
CA LEU A 4 10.10 7.98 14.12
C LEU A 4 9.93 9.15 13.14
N SER A 5 9.70 10.35 13.67
CA SER A 5 9.57 11.56 12.85
C SER A 5 10.85 11.85 12.06
N ASN A 6 12.03 11.73 12.69
CA ASN A 6 13.31 11.95 12.05
C ASN A 6 13.58 10.92 10.96
N ALA A 7 13.33 9.63 11.24
CA ALA A 7 13.49 8.56 10.28
C ALA A 7 12.61 8.79 9.05
N VAL A 8 11.31 9.05 9.23
CA VAL A 8 10.39 9.31 8.12
C VAL A 8 10.78 10.59 7.35
N ALA A 9 11.11 11.67 8.05
CA ALA A 9 11.50 12.93 7.41
C ALA A 9 12.74 12.74 6.54
N ASN A 10 13.78 12.09 7.06
CA ASN A 10 15.00 11.81 6.33
C ASN A 10 14.76 10.87 5.13
N SER A 11 13.90 9.85 5.28
CA SER A 11 13.47 9.01 4.15
C SER A 11 12.78 9.81 3.05
N CYS A 12 11.88 10.73 3.43
CA CYS A 12 11.16 11.59 2.48
C CYS A 12 12.11 12.55 1.76
N ILE A 13 13.07 13.15 2.49
CA ILE A 13 14.12 13.99 1.91
C ILE A 13 14.91 13.19 0.88
N TYR A 14 15.39 12.00 1.24
CA TYR A 14 16.14 11.13 0.31
C TYR A 14 15.33 10.82 -0.95
N LEU A 15 14.07 10.40 -0.80
CA LEU A 15 13.20 10.08 -1.94
C LEU A 15 12.99 11.30 -2.84
N GLN A 16 12.77 12.47 -2.25
CA GLN A 16 12.58 13.71 -2.99
C GLN A 16 13.85 14.14 -3.74
N GLU A 17 15.01 14.11 -3.09
CA GLU A 17 16.30 14.46 -3.71
C GLU A 17 16.67 13.52 -4.87
N ASN A 18 16.21 12.27 -4.81
CA ASN A 18 16.43 11.27 -5.85
C ASN A 18 15.28 11.17 -6.87
N ASN A 19 14.33 12.12 -6.85
CA ASN A 19 13.17 12.17 -7.74
C ASN A 19 12.34 10.87 -7.77
N ILE A 20 12.22 10.19 -6.63
CA ILE A 20 11.38 9.00 -6.48
C ILE A 20 10.02 9.47 -5.94
N PRO A 21 8.92 9.36 -6.70
CA PRO A 21 7.60 9.72 -6.20
C PRO A 21 7.19 8.83 -5.02
N PHE A 22 6.49 9.38 -4.03
CA PHE A 22 6.03 8.62 -2.88
C PHE A 22 4.74 9.17 -2.29
N ASN A 23 4.04 8.32 -1.54
CA ASN A 23 2.90 8.67 -0.70
C ASN A 23 3.22 8.39 0.76
N VAL A 24 2.68 9.20 1.68
CA VAL A 24 2.79 9.00 3.12
C VAL A 24 1.40 8.85 3.72
N LEU A 25 1.16 7.77 4.47
CA LEU A 25 -0.07 7.58 5.23
C LEU A 25 0.25 7.56 6.73
N ILE A 26 -0.37 8.47 7.47
CA ILE A 26 -0.15 8.64 8.91
C ILE A 26 -1.43 8.24 9.64
N CYS A 27 -1.34 7.33 10.60
CA CYS A 27 -2.50 6.87 11.37
C CYS A 27 -2.16 6.66 12.86
N GLY A 28 -3.21 6.42 13.67
CA GLY A 28 -3.06 6.22 15.12
C GLY A 28 -2.42 7.42 15.81
N SER A 29 -2.88 8.63 15.51
CA SER A 29 -2.36 9.88 16.07
C SER A 29 -0.85 10.09 15.85
N GLY A 30 -0.33 9.62 14.71
CA GLY A 30 1.08 9.73 14.35
C GLY A 30 1.98 8.62 14.89
N GLY A 31 1.41 7.62 15.60
CA GLY A 31 2.16 6.46 16.08
C GLY A 31 2.52 5.45 15.00
N ARG A 32 1.85 5.50 13.83
CA ARG A 32 2.11 4.63 12.69
C ARG A 32 2.18 5.45 11.41
N ILE A 33 3.23 5.21 10.63
CA ILE A 33 3.46 5.88 9.35
C ILE A 33 3.83 4.83 8.32
N PHE A 34 3.17 4.88 7.17
CA PHE A 34 3.46 4.05 6.01
C PHE A 34 3.99 4.95 4.90
N LEU A 35 5.14 4.57 4.34
CA LEU A 35 5.80 5.26 3.24
C LEU A 35 5.74 4.37 2.01
N PHE A 36 5.12 4.85 0.94
CA PHE A 36 4.89 4.10 -0.29
C PHE A 36 5.60 4.78 -1.46
N PRO A 37 6.83 4.37 -1.80
CA PRO A 37 7.44 4.72 -3.08
C PRO A 37 6.54 4.23 -4.23
N GLN A 38 6.29 5.08 -5.21
CA GLN A 38 5.39 4.80 -6.34
C GLN A 38 6.01 5.23 -7.68
N CYS A 39 5.56 4.64 -8.77
CA CYS A 39 6.07 4.95 -10.13
C CYS A 39 4.99 5.42 -11.11
N TYR A 40 3.78 5.74 -10.65
CA TYR A 40 2.67 6.03 -11.55
C TYR A 40 2.94 7.23 -12.47
N ALA A 41 3.41 8.35 -11.91
CA ALA A 41 3.70 9.57 -12.69
C ALA A 41 4.77 9.33 -13.77
N GLU A 42 5.82 8.56 -13.44
CA GLU A 42 6.87 8.18 -14.38
C GLU A 42 6.32 7.26 -15.48
N ARG A 43 5.58 6.21 -15.11
CA ARG A 43 4.97 5.29 -16.07
C ARG A 43 4.00 6.00 -17.00
N GLN A 44 3.21 6.95 -16.49
CA GLN A 44 2.29 7.75 -17.28
C GLN A 44 3.04 8.63 -18.29
N ALA A 45 4.09 9.32 -17.86
CA ALA A 45 4.93 10.12 -18.75
C ALA A 45 5.61 9.29 -19.85
N LEU A 46 5.95 8.03 -19.56
CA LEU A 46 6.51 7.08 -20.51
C LEU A 46 5.46 6.37 -21.39
N GLY A 47 4.16 6.66 -21.22
CA GLY A 47 3.08 5.98 -21.95
C GLY A 47 2.95 4.49 -21.63
N LYS A 48 3.46 4.05 -20.47
CA LYS A 48 3.44 2.64 -20.02
C LYS A 48 2.19 2.27 -19.24
N VAL A 49 1.33 3.25 -18.94
CA VAL A 49 0.04 3.05 -18.26
C VAL A 49 -1.00 2.61 -19.28
N SER A 50 -1.77 1.56 -18.97
CA SER A 50 -2.80 1.04 -19.86
C SER A 50 -3.90 2.08 -20.13
N GLN A 51 -4.47 2.05 -21.34
CA GLN A 51 -5.58 2.94 -21.71
C GLN A 51 -6.80 2.72 -20.82
N GLU A 52 -7.09 1.46 -20.46
CA GLU A 52 -8.16 1.10 -19.52
C GLU A 52 -8.05 1.90 -18.22
N LEU A 53 -6.82 2.02 -17.68
CA LEU A 53 -6.57 2.75 -16.44
C LEU A 53 -6.64 4.27 -16.63
N LEU A 54 -6.09 4.80 -17.72
CA LEU A 54 -6.19 6.22 -18.06
C LEU A 54 -7.65 6.67 -18.18
N ASP A 55 -8.50 5.81 -18.75
CA ASP A 55 -9.92 6.10 -18.94
C ASP A 55 -10.72 6.14 -17.63
N THR A 56 -10.22 5.51 -16.55
CA THR A 56 -10.82 5.63 -15.21
C THR A 56 -10.70 7.04 -14.65
N GLN A 57 -9.73 7.82 -15.16
CA GLN A 57 -9.37 9.16 -14.68
C GLN A 57 -8.97 9.20 -13.20
N VAL A 58 -8.65 8.05 -12.61
CA VAL A 58 -8.13 7.94 -11.25
C VAL A 58 -6.61 8.05 -11.34
N ASN A 59 -6.05 9.04 -10.64
CA ASN A 59 -4.62 9.10 -10.37
C ASN A 59 -4.42 8.42 -9.00
N PRO A 60 -3.91 7.19 -8.95
CA PRO A 60 -3.96 6.41 -7.72
C PRO A 60 -2.95 7.01 -6.74
N ALA A 61 -3.47 7.52 -5.64
CA ALA A 61 -2.73 8.27 -4.64
C ALA A 61 -2.74 7.52 -3.30
N ALA A 62 -2.37 8.22 -2.24
CA ALA A 62 -2.37 7.68 -0.88
C ALA A 62 -3.73 7.08 -0.45
N TRP A 63 -4.84 7.52 -1.05
CA TRP A 63 -6.20 7.06 -0.73
C TRP A 63 -6.45 5.62 -1.21
N GLU A 64 -6.19 5.36 -2.50
CA GLU A 64 -6.33 4.04 -3.11
C GLU A 64 -5.34 3.04 -2.49
N ILE A 65 -4.09 3.47 -2.28
CA ILE A 65 -3.07 2.64 -1.61
C ILE A 65 -3.47 2.33 -0.16
N GLY A 66 -4.19 3.25 0.50
CA GLY A 66 -4.77 3.04 1.83
C GLY A 66 -6.03 2.16 1.84
N GLY A 67 -6.36 1.49 0.73
CA GLY A 67 -7.49 0.58 0.61
C GLY A 67 -8.83 1.25 0.27
N HIS A 68 -8.84 2.57 0.01
CA HIS A 68 -10.05 3.29 -0.35
C HIS A 68 -10.12 3.52 -1.85
N MET A 69 -10.90 2.68 -2.55
CA MET A 69 -11.00 2.72 -4.01
C MET A 69 -11.94 3.84 -4.48
N VAL A 70 -11.40 4.85 -5.15
CA VAL A 70 -12.19 5.91 -5.80
C VAL A 70 -12.55 5.48 -7.21
N LEU A 71 -13.86 5.49 -7.53
CA LEU A 71 -14.39 5.09 -8.84
C LEU A 71 -15.19 6.26 -9.41
N LYS A 72 -14.71 6.85 -10.52
CA LYS A 72 -15.30 8.06 -11.09
C LYS A 72 -16.42 7.77 -12.09
N ARG A 73 -16.38 6.63 -12.76
CA ARG A 73 -17.38 6.24 -13.75
C ARG A 73 -18.32 5.20 -13.15
N ARG A 74 -19.59 5.27 -13.55
CA ARG A 74 -20.60 4.28 -13.16
C ARG A 74 -20.18 2.85 -13.55
N LYS A 75 -19.62 2.68 -14.74
CA LYS A 75 -19.12 1.39 -15.22
C LYS A 75 -18.07 0.80 -14.27
N ASP A 76 -17.07 1.60 -13.88
CA ASP A 76 -16.01 1.15 -12.96
C ASP A 76 -16.57 0.75 -11.59
N TYR A 77 -17.65 1.40 -11.15
CA TYR A 77 -18.37 1.04 -9.93
C TYR A 77 -19.15 -0.27 -10.08
N GLU A 78 -19.87 -0.45 -11.18
CA GLU A 78 -20.67 -1.66 -11.44
C GLU A 78 -19.81 -2.90 -11.69
N GLU A 79 -18.62 -2.72 -12.28
CA GLU A 79 -17.67 -3.78 -12.60
C GLU A 79 -16.55 -3.93 -11.54
N ALA A 80 -16.63 -3.20 -10.42
CA ALA A 80 -15.63 -3.21 -9.38
C ALA A 80 -15.42 -4.62 -8.81
N SER A 81 -14.17 -5.08 -8.87
CA SER A 81 -13.75 -6.38 -8.34
C SER A 81 -12.39 -6.29 -7.65
N GLU A 82 -12.05 -7.31 -6.87
CA GLU A 82 -10.72 -7.44 -6.29
C GLU A 82 -9.62 -7.39 -7.36
N ASP A 83 -9.79 -8.13 -8.46
CA ASP A 83 -8.86 -8.12 -9.60
C ASP A 83 -8.67 -6.73 -10.19
N SER A 84 -9.73 -5.92 -10.26
CA SER A 84 -9.64 -4.54 -10.76
C SER A 84 -8.84 -3.65 -9.80
N ALA A 85 -9.03 -3.83 -8.48
CA ALA A 85 -8.28 -3.10 -7.47
C ALA A 85 -6.80 -3.52 -7.47
N TRP A 86 -6.53 -4.82 -7.61
CA TRP A 86 -5.17 -5.35 -7.68
C TRP A 86 -4.42 -4.81 -8.89
N ARG A 87 -5.08 -4.76 -10.05
CA ARG A 87 -4.51 -4.17 -11.27
C ARG A 87 -4.18 -2.68 -11.09
N LEU A 88 -5.07 -1.90 -10.47
CA LEU A 88 -4.83 -0.48 -10.16
C LEU A 88 -3.58 -0.31 -9.27
N LEU A 89 -3.50 -1.07 -8.19
CA LEU A 89 -2.41 -0.98 -7.21
C LEU A 89 -1.07 -1.47 -7.78
N ALA A 90 -1.09 -2.49 -8.64
CA ALA A 90 0.11 -2.98 -9.31
C ALA A 90 0.71 -1.91 -10.26
N GLU A 91 -0.13 -1.13 -10.93
CA GLU A 91 0.34 -0.12 -11.88
C GLU A 91 1.07 1.07 -11.21
N VAL A 92 0.75 1.36 -9.96
CA VAL A 92 1.41 2.43 -9.19
C VAL A 92 2.60 1.95 -8.36
N SER A 93 2.70 0.65 -8.14
CA SER A 93 3.74 0.03 -7.32
C SER A 93 5.06 -0.10 -8.07
N LEU A 94 6.17 0.02 -7.34
CA LEU A 94 7.49 -0.34 -7.87
C LEU A 94 7.55 -1.85 -8.16
N SER A 95 8.46 -2.26 -9.04
CA SER A 95 8.84 -3.67 -9.12
C SER A 95 9.51 -4.10 -7.79
N ALA A 96 9.50 -5.41 -7.51
CA ALA A 96 10.10 -5.94 -6.29
C ALA A 96 11.59 -5.56 -6.17
N GLU A 97 12.34 -5.66 -7.27
CA GLU A 97 13.76 -5.34 -7.33
C GLU A 97 14.00 -3.86 -7.06
N ARG A 98 13.21 -2.99 -7.70
CA ARG A 98 13.33 -1.54 -7.51
C ARG A 98 12.93 -1.13 -6.10
N PHE A 99 11.90 -1.77 -5.52
CA PHE A 99 11.52 -1.54 -4.13
C PHE A 99 12.63 -1.91 -3.16
N GLN A 100 13.26 -3.09 -3.30
CA GLN A 100 14.39 -3.49 -2.45
C GLN A 100 15.57 -2.54 -2.60
N GLN A 101 15.88 -2.09 -3.83
CA GLN A 101 16.92 -1.10 -4.06
C GLN A 101 16.63 0.22 -3.33
N VAL A 102 15.42 0.78 -3.49
CA VAL A 102 15.03 2.03 -2.84
C VAL A 102 15.03 1.89 -1.32
N LYS A 103 14.54 0.75 -0.81
CA LYS A 103 14.61 0.40 0.61
C LYS A 103 16.06 0.44 1.08
N GLY A 104 16.96 -0.32 0.46
CA GLY A 104 18.39 -0.34 0.83
C GLY A 104 19.01 1.06 0.86
N CYS A 105 18.78 1.87 -0.18
CA CYS A 105 19.31 3.23 -0.22
C CYS A 105 18.77 4.13 0.90
N ILE A 106 17.51 4.00 1.29
CA ILE A 106 16.94 4.72 2.43
C ILE A 106 17.64 4.28 3.72
N PHE A 107 17.80 2.97 3.95
CA PHE A 107 18.48 2.45 5.14
C PHE A 107 19.93 2.95 5.24
N ASP A 108 20.67 2.90 4.14
CA ASP A 108 22.04 3.41 4.05
C ASP A 108 22.10 4.92 4.34
N ALA A 109 21.19 5.72 3.76
CA ALA A 109 21.11 7.16 3.99
C ALA A 109 20.78 7.52 5.44
N LEU A 110 20.05 6.63 6.14
CA LEU A 110 19.73 6.78 7.56
C LEU A 110 20.83 6.24 8.49
N GLY A 111 21.87 5.59 7.95
CA GLY A 111 22.89 4.90 8.74
C GLY A 111 22.33 3.70 9.52
N LEU A 112 21.22 3.12 9.07
CA LEU A 112 20.59 1.95 9.67
C LEU A 112 21.09 0.70 8.94
N ALA A 113 21.74 -0.22 9.67
CA ALA A 113 22.12 -1.51 9.09
C ALA A 113 20.86 -2.31 8.72
N VAL A 114 20.80 -2.80 7.48
CA VAL A 114 19.73 -3.73 7.05
C VAL A 114 19.99 -5.07 7.71
N SER A 115 19.20 -5.44 8.72
CA SER A 115 19.13 -6.84 9.17
C SER A 115 18.25 -7.60 8.16
N GLU A 116 18.82 -8.64 7.54
CA GLU A 116 18.10 -9.57 6.67
C GLU A 116 17.17 -10.48 7.49
N GLU A 117 16.12 -9.91 8.11
CA GLU A 117 15.06 -10.71 8.73
C GLU A 117 13.70 -10.11 8.33
N GLU A 118 13.08 -10.72 7.32
CA GLU A 118 11.63 -10.91 7.15
C GLU A 118 11.37 -11.63 5.81
N SER A 119 11.48 -12.96 5.84
CA SER A 119 10.76 -13.84 4.92
C SER A 119 9.68 -14.58 5.72
N GLU A 120 8.45 -14.53 5.22
CA GLU A 120 7.30 -15.35 5.64
C GLU A 120 6.60 -14.99 6.96
N ALA A 121 5.71 -13.99 6.90
CA ALA A 121 4.58 -13.91 7.81
C ALA A 121 3.36 -13.33 7.08
N ASN A 122 2.82 -14.04 6.08
CA ASN A 122 1.49 -13.75 5.56
C ASN A 122 0.80 -14.99 4.97
N GLU A 123 0.79 -16.09 5.71
CA GLU A 123 -0.23 -17.14 5.58
C GLU A 123 -0.64 -17.60 6.99
N SER A 124 -1.61 -16.91 7.59
CA SER A 124 -2.57 -17.49 8.57
C SER A 124 -3.40 -16.39 9.23
N LEU A 125 -4.22 -15.71 8.44
CA LEU A 125 -5.37 -14.98 8.96
C LEU A 125 -6.64 -15.45 8.23
N ASP A 126 -6.83 -16.77 8.15
CA ASP A 126 -8.14 -17.34 7.92
C ASP A 126 -8.28 -18.69 8.64
N SER A 127 -8.68 -18.63 9.91
CA SER A 127 -9.45 -19.69 10.60
C SER A 127 -9.64 -19.35 12.08
N THR A 128 -10.30 -18.23 12.41
CA THR A 128 -11.00 -18.12 13.71
C THR A 128 -12.08 -17.03 13.68
N ARG A 129 -13.12 -17.17 12.86
CA ARG A 129 -14.39 -16.45 13.05
C ARG A 129 -15.60 -17.26 12.57
N MET A 130 -15.96 -18.30 13.31
CA MET A 130 -17.32 -18.84 13.49
C MET A 130 -17.20 -19.75 14.73
N CYS A 131 -17.87 -19.55 15.85
CA CYS A 131 -19.31 -19.57 16.02
C CYS A 131 -19.67 -18.81 17.30
N ASP A 132 -20.51 -17.80 17.18
CA ASP A 132 -21.35 -17.38 18.29
C ASP A 132 -22.72 -17.02 17.74
N SER A 133 -23.63 -18.00 17.73
CA SER A 133 -25.08 -17.75 17.81
C SER A 133 -25.86 -19.04 18.11
N SER A 134 -26.44 -19.04 19.32
CA SER A 134 -27.84 -19.40 19.59
C SER A 134 -28.27 -20.87 19.52
N VAL A 135 -28.68 -21.44 20.67
CA VAL A 135 -30.09 -21.57 21.10
C VAL A 135 -30.16 -22.57 22.26
N LYS A 136 -30.55 -22.10 23.44
CA LYS A 136 -31.00 -22.93 24.57
C LYS A 136 -32.24 -23.72 24.13
N LYS A 137 -32.17 -25.06 24.10
CA LYS A 137 -33.36 -25.93 24.11
C LYS A 137 -33.34 -26.85 25.34
N LYS A 138 -34.27 -26.54 26.24
CA LYS A 138 -34.77 -27.36 27.35
C LYS A 138 -35.39 -28.66 26.80
N LYS A 139 -35.09 -29.81 27.40
CA LYS A 139 -35.91 -31.05 27.45
C LYS A 139 -35.33 -31.92 28.58
N GLN A 140 -35.94 -31.95 29.77
CA GLN A 140 -36.95 -32.92 30.22
C GLN A 140 -36.52 -34.39 30.07
N HIS A 141 -35.96 -34.95 31.14
CA HIS A 141 -36.44 -36.19 31.76
C HIS A 141 -36.30 -36.06 33.28
#